data_AF-A0A162CU33-F1
#
_entry.id   AF-A0A162CU33-F1
#
_cell.length_a   1.000
_cell.length_b   1.000
_cell.length_c   1.000
_cell.angle_alpha   90.00
_cell.angle_beta   90.00
_cell.angle_gamma   90.00
#
_symmetry.space_group_name_H-M   'P 1'
#
loop_
_entity.id
_entity.type
_entity.pdbx_description
1 polymer ?
#
loop_
_entity_poly.entity_id
_entity_poly.type
_entity_poly.pdbx_seq_one_letter_code
_entity_poly.pdbx_strand_id
1 'polypeptide(L)'
;ANLSTAGGLLLRGHQVVVPVSLQSEILKQFHDGHFGESKCLERAKSVAYWPGYVEEIRNLVAGCRICQERRHQNPHQQYYPVKVPDHPFQL
;
A
#
# COMPACT_ATOMS: atom_id res chain seq x y z
N ALA A 1 7.28 20.31 14.37
CA ALA A 1 6.63 19.00 14.60
C ALA A 1 6.48 18.82 16.09
N ASN A 2 5.29 18.46 16.58
CA ASN A 2 5.09 18.16 18.01
C ASN A 2 5.60 16.73 18.25
N LEU A 3 6.67 16.61 19.04
CA LEU A 3 7.28 15.34 19.42
C LEU A 3 7.02 15.10 20.91
N SER A 4 6.76 13.85 21.28
CA SER A 4 6.51 13.44 22.67
C SER A 4 7.22 12.13 22.97
N THR A 5 7.30 11.76 24.25
CA THR A 5 7.87 10.49 24.68
C THR A 5 6.85 9.68 25.48
N ALA A 6 6.84 8.36 25.29
CA ALA A 6 6.01 7.44 26.07
C ALA A 6 6.67 6.06 26.11
N GLY A 7 6.78 5.45 27.30
CA GLY A 7 7.35 4.10 27.45
C GLY A 7 8.78 3.95 26.89
N GLY A 8 9.58 5.02 26.92
CA GLY A 8 10.93 5.02 26.34
C GLY A 8 10.99 5.21 24.81
N LEU A 9 9.86 5.43 24.15
CA LEU A 9 9.78 5.67 22.70
C LEU A 9 9.59 7.15 22.39
N LEU A 10 10.19 7.59 21.29
CA LEU A 10 9.94 8.91 20.69
C LEU A 10 8.74 8.81 19.74
N LEU A 11 7.78 9.71 19.88
CA LEU A 11 6.54 9.73 19.10
C LEU A 11 6.38 11.03 18.32
N ARG A 12 5.71 10.94 17.16
CA ARG A 12 5.15 12.06 16.40
C ARG A 12 3.63 11.86 16.32
N GLY A 13 2.88 12.56 17.18
CA GLY A 13 1.48 12.25 17.39
C GLY A 13 1.33 10.82 17.94
N HIS A 14 0.70 9.92 17.19
CA HIS A 14 0.53 8.51 17.55
C HIS A 14 1.58 7.58 16.90
N GLN A 15 2.44 8.12 16.04
CA GLN A 15 3.41 7.32 15.29
C GLN A 15 4.73 7.19 16.06
N VAL A 16 5.32 6.01 16.09
CA VAL A 16 6.66 5.77 16.63
C VAL A 16 7.70 6.29 15.65
N VAL A 17 8.65 7.09 16.15
CA VAL A 17 9.79 7.54 15.35
C VAL A 17 10.77 6.38 15.21
N VAL A 18 11.01 5.96 13.97
CA VAL A 18 11.83 4.78 13.68
C VAL A 18 13.30 5.19 13.50
N PRO A 19 14.23 4.60 14.28
CA PRO A 19 15.67 4.78 14.09
C PRO A 19 16.13 4.28 12.72
N VAL A 20 17.13 4.94 12.13
CA VAL A 20 17.69 4.59 10.80
C VAL A 20 18.05 3.09 10.69
N SER A 21 18.60 2.51 11.75
CA SER A 21 18.96 1.09 11.80
C SER A 21 17.78 0.13 11.61
N LEU A 22 16.55 0.54 11.91
CA LEU A 22 15.34 -0.28 11.84
C LEU A 22 14.47 0.02 10.61
N GLN A 23 14.73 1.12 9.90
CA GLN A 23 13.88 1.55 8.78
C GLN A 23 13.77 0.49 7.68
N SER A 24 14.89 -0.15 7.30
CA SER A 24 14.91 -1.21 6.28
C SER A 24 14.07 -2.42 6.67
N GLU A 25 14.10 -2.81 7.94
CA GLU A 25 13.32 -3.93 8.45
C GLU A 25 11.83 -3.60 8.45
N ILE A 26 11.45 -2.42 8.97
CA ILE A 26 10.06 -1.98 9.03
C ILE A 26 9.47 -1.79 7.63
N LEU A 27 10.23 -1.26 6.68
CA LEU A 27 9.83 -1.18 5.28
C LEU A 27 9.45 -2.54 4.70
N LYS A 28 10.29 -3.56 4.94
CA LYS A 28 9.99 -4.93 4.50
C LYS A 28 8.73 -5.47 5.17
N GLN A 29 8.53 -5.22 6.46
CA GLN A 29 7.33 -5.66 7.17
C GLN A 29 6.03 -5.04 6.59
N PHE A 30 6.05 -3.78 6.14
CA PHE A 30 4.88 -3.20 5.49
C PHE A 30 4.52 -3.91 4.17
N HIS A 31 5.52 -4.44 3.48
CA HIS A 31 5.37 -5.09 2.18
C HIS A 31 5.33 -6.62 2.21
N ASP A 32 5.55 -7.28 3.35
CA ASP A 32 5.69 -8.74 3.48
C ASP A 32 4.53 -9.54 2.84
N GLY A 33 3.31 -9.02 2.92
CA GLY A 33 2.13 -9.61 2.26
C GLY A 33 1.91 -9.20 0.79
N HIS A 34 2.91 -8.60 0.13
CA HIS A 34 2.84 -8.04 -1.22
C HIS A 34 1.66 -7.07 -1.44
N PHE A 35 1.35 -6.29 -0.40
CA PHE A 35 0.28 -5.31 -0.48
C PHE A 35 0.65 -4.19 -1.45
N GLY A 36 -0.37 -3.67 -2.14
CA GLY A 36 -0.23 -2.49 -3.00
C GLY A 36 0.13 -1.23 -2.20
N GLU A 37 0.59 -0.20 -2.91
CA GLU A 37 1.11 1.05 -2.34
C GLU A 37 0.17 1.65 -1.28
N SER A 38 -1.12 1.81 -1.58
CA SER A 38 -2.08 2.44 -0.67
C SER A 38 -2.14 1.74 0.67
N LYS A 39 -2.20 0.40 0.69
CA LYS A 39 -2.30 -0.39 1.92
C LYS A 39 -0.98 -0.38 2.71
N CYS A 40 0.17 -0.39 2.04
CA CYS A 40 1.46 -0.20 2.70
C CYS A 40 1.55 1.18 3.37
N LEU A 41 1.13 2.24 2.67
CA LEU A 41 1.14 3.61 3.20
C LEU A 41 0.17 3.78 4.36
N GLU A 42 -1.03 3.20 4.30
CA GLU A 42 -1.99 3.23 5.41
C GLU A 42 -1.43 2.58 6.67
N ARG A 43 -0.83 1.39 6.54
CA ARG A 43 -0.16 0.71 7.65
C ARG A 43 0.94 1.58 8.24
N ALA A 44 1.83 2.10 7.41
CA ALA A 44 2.93 2.94 7.88
C ALA A 44 2.43 4.20 8.60
N LYS A 45 1.45 4.91 8.03
CA LYS A 45 0.82 6.10 8.63
C LYS A 45 0.21 5.82 10.01
N SER A 46 -0.28 4.60 10.24
CA SER A 46 -0.92 4.25 11.50
C SER A 46 0.07 4.03 12.67
N VAL A 47 1.33 3.66 12.39
CA VAL A 47 2.26 3.22 13.46
C VAL A 47 3.65 3.83 13.43
N ALA A 48 4.16 4.26 12.28
CA ALA A 48 5.59 4.56 12.12
C ALA A 48 5.84 5.89 11.42
N TYR A 49 6.93 6.55 11.78
CA TYR A 49 7.36 7.79 11.17
C TYR A 49 8.89 7.90 11.06
N TRP A 50 9.35 8.31 9.89
CA TRP A 50 10.65 8.93 9.66
C TRP A 50 10.56 9.81 8.41
N PRO A 51 11.42 10.82 8.22
CA PRO A 51 11.43 11.60 6.99
C PRO A 51 11.68 10.69 5.78
N GLY A 52 10.87 10.81 4.73
CA GLY A 52 11.05 10.05 3.48
C GLY A 52 10.36 8.69 3.40
N TYR A 53 9.79 8.16 4.49
CA TYR A 53 9.19 6.81 4.53
C TYR A 53 8.15 6.54 3.43
N VAL A 54 7.38 7.56 3.06
CA VAL A 54 6.36 7.46 2.00
C VAL A 54 7.01 7.09 0.67
N GLU A 55 8.09 7.78 0.31
CA GLU A 55 8.78 7.56 -0.96
C GLU A 55 9.53 6.24 -0.97
N GLU A 56 10.11 5.85 0.15
CA GLU A 56 10.74 4.54 0.31
C GLU A 56 9.73 3.39 0.15
N ILE A 57 8.51 3.53 0.68
CA ILE A 57 7.43 2.54 0.47
C ILE A 57 7.03 2.47 -1.01
N ARG A 58 6.89 3.62 -1.69
CA ARG A 58 6.57 3.63 -3.13
C ARG A 58 7.62 2.89 -3.94
N ASN A 59 8.89 3.21 -3.69
CA ASN A 59 10.01 2.58 -4.37
C ASN A 59 10.09 1.07 -4.09
N LEU A 60 9.83 0.66 -2.84
CA LEU A 60 9.79 -0.75 -2.46
C LEU A 60 8.70 -1.52 -3.23
N VAL A 61 7.49 -0.96 -3.29
CA VAL A 61 6.36 -1.60 -3.99
C VAL A 61 6.58 -1.60 -5.51
N ALA A 62 7.08 -0.48 -6.07
CA ALA A 62 7.39 -0.36 -7.49
C ALA A 62 8.49 -1.35 -7.92
N GLY A 63 9.53 -1.53 -7.09
CA GLY A 63 10.63 -2.47 -7.34
C GLY A 63 10.31 -3.94 -7.06
N CYS A 64 9.14 -4.27 -6.51
CA CYS A 64 8.82 -5.66 -6.15
C CYS A 64 8.44 -6.50 -7.37
N ARG A 65 9.31 -7.45 -7.73
CA ARG A 65 9.11 -8.40 -8.84
C ARG A 65 7.77 -9.15 -8.75
N ILE A 66 7.43 -9.68 -7.57
CA ILE A 66 6.20 -10.46 -7.37
C ILE A 66 4.95 -9.61 -7.62
N CYS A 67 4.95 -8.36 -7.14
CA CYS A 67 3.87 -7.42 -7.40
C CYS A 67 3.75 -7.08 -8.88
N GLN A 68 4.87 -6.82 -9.57
CA GLN A 68 4.83 -6.48 -11.00
C GLN A 68 4.33 -7.65 -11.87
N GLU A 69 4.73 -8.89 -11.56
CA GLU A 69 4.28 -10.09 -12.28
C GLU A 69 2.79 -10.36 -12.08
N ARG A 70 2.26 -10.13 -10.87
CA ARG A 70 0.84 -10.41 -10.55
C ARG A 70 -0.10 -9.28 -10.91
N ARG A 71 0.38 -8.03 -11.03
CA ARG A 71 -0.46 -6.86 -11.35
C ARG A 71 -1.23 -6.99 -12.66
N HIS A 72 -0.66 -7.66 -13.66
CA HIS A 72 -1.25 -7.80 -15.00
C HIS A 72 -2.22 -8.99 -15.14
N GLN A 73 -2.55 -9.69 -14.05
CA GLN A 73 -3.38 -10.90 -14.11
C GLN A 73 -4.88 -10.66 -14.08
N ASN A 74 -5.33 -9.40 -14.15
CA ASN A 74 -6.75 -9.06 -14.33
C ASN A 74 -7.00 -8.66 -15.78
N PRO A 75 -7.13 -9.63 -16.72
CA PRO A 75 -7.55 -9.31 -18.06
C PRO A 75 -8.94 -8.68 -17.98
N HIS A 76 -9.14 -7.60 -18.75
CA HIS A 76 -10.46 -7.03 -18.93
C HIS A 76 -11.36 -8.12 -19.52
N GLN A 77 -12.40 -8.52 -18.79
CA GLN A 77 -13.36 -9.48 -19.30
C GLN A 77 -13.95 -8.93 -20.59
N GLN A 78 -13.87 -9.70 -21.67
CA GLN A 78 -14.49 -9.28 -22.92
C GLN A 78 -15.99 -9.18 -22.69
N TYR A 79 -16.53 -7.98 -22.88
CA TYR A 79 -17.97 -7.81 -22.94
C TYR A 79 -18.45 -8.43 -24.24
N TYR A 80 -19.35 -9.40 -24.13
CA TYR A 80 -20.13 -9.85 -25.28
C TYR A 80 -21.32 -8.89 -25.42
N PRO A 81 -21.43 -8.15 -26.53
CA PRO A 81 -22.62 -7.33 -26.76
C PRO A 81 -23.83 -8.27 -26.86
N VAL A 82 -24.74 -8.13 -25.91
CA VAL A 82 -26.06 -8.76 -26.00
C VAL A 82 -26.85 -7.97 -27.05
N LYS A 83 -27.54 -8.66 -27.97
CA LYS A 83 -28.43 -7.98 -28.92
C LYS A 83 -29.47 -7.18 -28.14
N VAL A 84 -29.58 -5.90 -28.47
CA VAL A 84 -30.67 -5.06 -27.92
C VAL A 84 -31.99 -5.65 -28.41
N PRO A 85 -32.99 -5.86 -27.52
CA PRO A 85 -34.31 -6.31 -27.95
C PRO A 85 -34.93 -5.32 -28.93
N ASP A 86 -35.54 -5.82 -30.01
CA ASP A 86 -36.20 -4.96 -30.99
C ASP A 86 -37.48 -4.33 -30.40
N HIS A 87 -38.07 -4.98 -29.39
CA HIS A 87 -39.34 -4.59 -28.78
C HIS A 87 -39.33 -4.73 -27.25
N PRO A 88 -40.20 -3.99 -26.53
CA PRO A 88 -40.41 -4.20 -25.10
C PRO A 88 -40.79 -5.65 -24.78
N PHE A 89 -40.17 -6.23 -23.75
CA PHE A 89 -40.45 -7.56 -23.19
C PHE A 89 -40.10 -8.79 -24.05
N GLN A 90 -39.20 -8.67 -25.03
CA GLN A 90 -38.70 -9.81 -25.79
C GLN A 90 -37.69 -10.62 -24.95
N LEU A 91 -38.04 -11.88 -24.64
CA LEU A 91 -37.25 -12.85 -23.86
C LEU A 91 -36.03 -13.36 -24.63
#